data_AF-A0A6U0PGK4-F1
#
_entry.id   AF-A0A6U0PGK4-F1
#
_cell.length_a   1.000
_cell.length_b   1.000
_cell.length_c   1.000
_cell.angle_alpha   90.00
_cell.angle_beta   90.00
_cell.angle_gamma   90.00
#
_symmetry.space_group_name_H-M   'P 1'
#
loop_
_entity.id
_entity.type
_entity.pdbx_description
1 polymer ?
#
loop_
_entity_poly.entity_id
_entity_poly.type
_entity_poly.pdbx_seq_one_letter_code
_entity_poly.pdbx_strand_id
1 'polypeptide(L)'
;MINEFKELKTKFGIPRRTVIEPEEGVMQDKDLISNEQSVIIVTRGGYIKRMPLKTFESQGRGTRGKKGTSSASSDDNQVAHCFTCNDHDILLMTTQKGIAYGLRAFQVPTASRTAKGVPIPSVLPVKVDDIITSVLPVSEFSESEFIVLATENGYIKKTPLNAFEKLTSRGLIIASLGDGDRLKWCERCTDKDDILIGSKHGRATRFETSKLRPTGRTSRGVISMKLKEGDKLADMSILKEKGSSKEGSSEYVLAVTSQGYGKRVSTDEFRAQTRGGVGVIATKFKPTAKNDFVSCMRIVHEEDEVLVNTSKGVLVRQRVKDIPTQGRTATGVIVQKVDLKGGDFISSISLVPQYEGQ
;
A
#
# COMPACT_ATOMS: atom_id res chain seq x y z
N MET A 1 -23.05 -56.82 23.27
CA MET A 1 -22.18 -55.62 23.26
C MET A 1 -22.91 -54.32 23.60
N ILE A 2 -23.75 -53.73 22.74
CA ILE A 2 -24.43 -52.43 23.05
C ILE A 2 -25.33 -52.54 24.30
N ASN A 3 -26.05 -53.66 24.46
CA ASN A 3 -26.92 -53.87 25.62
C ASN A 3 -26.12 -54.06 26.92
N GLU A 4 -24.98 -54.74 26.87
CA GLU A 4 -24.09 -54.91 28.03
C GLU A 4 -23.51 -53.57 28.49
N PHE A 5 -23.10 -52.69 27.56
CA PHE A 5 -22.64 -51.35 27.91
C PHE A 5 -23.73 -50.48 28.54
N LYS A 6 -24.99 -50.66 28.14
CA LYS A 6 -26.14 -49.98 28.76
C LYS A 6 -26.40 -50.50 30.17
N GLU A 7 -26.36 -51.82 30.38
CA GLU A 7 -26.52 -52.41 31.71
C GLU A 7 -25.41 -51.98 32.68
N LEU A 8 -24.15 -51.97 32.23
CA LEU A 8 -23.03 -51.47 33.03
C LEU A 8 -23.17 -49.98 33.39
N LYS A 9 -23.63 -49.15 32.44
CA LYS A 9 -23.90 -47.73 32.68
C LYS A 9 -25.01 -47.53 33.73
N THR A 10 -26.07 -48.34 33.71
CA THR A 10 -27.15 -48.25 34.70
C THR A 10 -26.68 -48.71 36.08
N LYS A 11 -25.86 -49.76 36.15
CA LYS A 11 -25.42 -50.36 37.42
C LYS A 11 -24.33 -49.55 38.13
N PHE A 12 -23.44 -48.90 37.39
CA PHE A 12 -22.27 -48.21 37.93
C PHE A 12 -22.22 -46.70 37.62
N GLY A 13 -23.27 -46.16 37.00
CA GLY A 13 -23.35 -44.74 36.66
C GLY A 13 -23.51 -43.88 37.90
N ILE A 14 -22.49 -43.10 38.23
CA ILE A 14 -22.55 -42.04 39.24
C ILE A 14 -22.57 -40.66 38.55
N PRO A 15 -23.31 -39.67 39.08
CA PRO A 15 -23.23 -38.30 38.61
C PRO A 15 -21.77 -37.79 38.69
N ARG A 16 -21.36 -36.98 37.70
CA ARG A 16 -20.03 -36.36 37.71
C ARG A 16 -19.94 -35.45 38.93
N ARG A 17 -18.95 -35.71 39.80
CA ARG A 17 -18.75 -34.95 41.04
C ARG A 17 -18.10 -33.58 40.82
N THR A 18 -17.35 -33.43 39.72
CA THR A 18 -16.64 -32.21 39.35
C THR A 18 -17.42 -31.42 38.31
N VAL A 19 -17.50 -30.11 38.46
CA VAL A 19 -17.95 -29.19 37.41
C VAL A 19 -16.72 -28.78 36.59
N ILE A 20 -16.83 -28.83 35.26
CA ILE A 20 -15.82 -28.19 34.39
C ILE A 20 -16.33 -26.78 34.20
N GLU A 21 -15.76 -25.84 34.95
CA GLU A 21 -16.02 -24.43 34.72
C GLU A 21 -15.28 -24.02 33.44
N PRO A 22 -15.96 -23.40 32.45
CA PRO A 22 -15.26 -22.78 31.36
C PRO A 22 -14.35 -21.69 31.95
N GLU A 23 -13.06 -21.75 31.61
CA GLU A 23 -12.07 -20.75 32.01
C GLU A 23 -12.61 -19.34 31.77
N GLU A 24 -12.56 -18.46 32.78
CA GLU A 24 -12.94 -17.06 32.64
C GLU A 24 -11.99 -16.38 31.65
N GLY A 25 -12.39 -16.39 30.38
CA GLY A 25 -11.62 -15.86 29.26
C GLY A 25 -10.72 -16.93 28.64
N VAL A 26 -11.09 -17.37 27.44
CA VAL A 26 -10.15 -18.07 26.56
C VAL A 26 -9.00 -17.10 26.26
N MET A 27 -7.82 -17.33 26.86
CA MET A 27 -6.60 -16.59 26.51
C MET A 27 -6.40 -16.69 25.00
N GLN A 28 -6.39 -15.55 24.33
CA GLN A 28 -6.16 -15.49 22.89
C GLN A 28 -4.65 -15.46 22.65
N ASP A 29 -4.18 -15.99 21.51
CA ASP A 29 -2.73 -15.93 21.15
C ASP A 29 -2.15 -14.51 21.27
N LYS A 30 -2.97 -13.48 21.04
CA LYS A 30 -2.56 -12.07 21.19
C LYS A 30 -2.19 -11.71 22.63
N ASP A 31 -2.81 -12.34 23.63
CA ASP A 31 -2.63 -12.03 25.05
C ASP A 31 -1.30 -12.61 25.57
N LEU A 32 -0.71 -13.57 24.84
CA LEU A 32 0.62 -14.13 25.09
C LEU A 32 1.76 -13.32 24.44
N ILE A 33 1.43 -12.36 23.58
CA ILE A 33 2.40 -11.61 22.78
C ILE A 33 2.39 -10.15 23.20
N SER A 34 3.55 -9.63 23.60
CA SER A 34 3.71 -8.20 23.90
C SER A 34 3.43 -7.36 22.66
N ASN A 35 2.66 -6.28 22.83
CA ASN A 35 2.35 -5.37 21.73
C ASN A 35 3.51 -4.40 21.50
N GLU A 36 4.53 -4.84 20.76
CA GLU A 36 5.71 -4.03 20.43
C GLU A 36 5.57 -3.37 19.04
N GLN A 37 6.31 -2.28 18.83
CA GLN A 37 6.44 -1.68 17.51
C GLN A 37 7.39 -2.48 16.63
N SER A 38 6.91 -2.79 15.44
CA SER A 38 7.59 -3.59 14.44
C SER A 38 7.60 -2.90 13.08
N VAL A 39 8.61 -3.21 12.28
CA VAL A 39 8.69 -2.87 10.86
C VAL A 39 8.26 -4.09 10.05
N ILE A 40 7.28 -3.89 9.18
CA ILE A 40 6.87 -4.90 8.19
C ILE A 40 7.49 -4.54 6.86
N ILE A 41 8.09 -5.53 6.20
CA ILE A 41 8.67 -5.40 4.86
C ILE A 41 8.02 -6.43 3.96
N VAL A 42 7.48 -5.96 2.83
CA VAL A 42 7.01 -6.78 1.73
C VAL A 42 7.89 -6.51 0.52
N THR A 43 8.40 -7.56 -0.12
CA THR A 43 9.22 -7.45 -1.33
C THR A 43 8.38 -7.58 -2.60
N ARG A 44 8.92 -7.13 -3.74
CA ARG A 44 8.29 -7.29 -5.05
C ARG A 44 8.11 -8.74 -5.47
N GLY A 45 9.03 -9.60 -5.08
CA GLY A 45 8.93 -11.04 -5.28
C GLY A 45 7.86 -11.73 -4.42
N GLY A 46 7.05 -10.98 -3.67
CA GLY A 46 5.98 -11.53 -2.86
C GLY A 46 6.46 -12.20 -1.58
N TYR A 47 7.54 -11.68 -0.97
CA TYR A 47 8.00 -12.13 0.34
C TYR A 47 7.62 -11.12 1.42
N ILE A 48 7.33 -11.59 2.62
CA ILE A 48 7.00 -10.75 3.76
C ILE A 48 7.84 -11.14 4.99
N LYS A 49 8.23 -10.14 5.77
CA LYS A 49 8.91 -10.32 7.05
C LYS A 49 8.59 -9.19 8.02
N ARG A 50 8.77 -9.50 9.31
CA ARG A 50 8.68 -8.57 10.43
C ARG A 50 10.03 -8.42 11.10
N MET A 51 10.31 -7.25 11.65
CA MET A 51 11.44 -7.04 12.56
C MET A 51 11.07 -6.03 13.65
N PRO A 52 11.53 -6.22 14.90
CA PRO A 52 11.36 -5.21 15.95
C PRO A 52 12.01 -3.89 15.53
N LEU A 53 11.36 -2.77 15.83
CA LEU A 53 11.87 -1.43 15.49
C LEU A 53 13.25 -1.16 16.13
N LYS A 54 13.47 -1.63 17.36
CA LYS A 54 14.76 -1.50 18.07
C LYS A 54 15.93 -2.13 17.29
N THR A 55 15.70 -3.28 16.65
CA THR A 55 16.71 -3.95 15.82
C THR A 55 17.02 -3.15 14.55
N PHE A 56 16.04 -2.40 14.05
CA PHE A 56 16.17 -1.52 12.89
C PHE A 56 17.00 -0.27 13.20
N GLU A 57 16.81 0.35 14.37
CA GLU A 57 17.49 1.60 14.80
C GLU A 57 18.94 1.43 15.26
N SER A 58 19.35 0.22 15.67
CA SER A 58 20.62 -0.06 16.38
C SER A 58 21.95 0.09 15.59
N GLN A 59 22.05 1.04 14.65
CA GLN A 59 23.33 1.50 14.10
C GLN A 59 23.40 3.03 14.03
N GLY A 60 24.01 3.62 15.06
CA GLY A 60 24.16 5.06 15.22
C GLY A 60 24.94 5.80 14.12
N ARG A 61 24.78 7.12 14.18
CA ARG A 61 25.44 8.22 13.45
C ARG A 61 26.80 7.89 12.82
N GLY A 62 26.99 8.37 11.59
CA GLY A 62 28.33 8.62 11.05
C GLY A 62 28.90 7.58 10.09
N THR A 63 28.07 6.91 9.28
CA THR A 63 28.59 6.21 8.09
C THR A 63 28.01 6.79 6.81
N ARG A 64 28.84 7.57 6.13
CA ARG A 64 28.79 7.82 4.69
C ARG A 64 28.30 6.56 3.97
N GLY A 65 27.14 6.66 3.30
CA GLY A 65 26.41 5.59 2.61
C GLY A 65 27.18 4.29 2.43
N LYS A 66 27.12 3.42 3.44
CA LYS A 66 27.64 2.06 3.32
C LYS A 66 26.62 1.26 2.53
N LYS A 67 27.02 0.86 1.32
CA LYS A 67 26.38 -0.14 0.44
C LYS A 67 25.30 -0.95 1.17
N GLY A 68 24.06 -0.50 1.04
CA GLY A 68 22.90 -1.31 1.43
C GLY A 68 22.94 -2.54 0.54
N THR A 69 23.22 -3.70 1.13
CA THR A 69 23.18 -5.01 0.45
C THR A 69 23.99 -5.08 -0.84
N SER A 70 25.31 -5.27 -0.73
CA SER A 70 26.08 -5.88 -1.82
C SER A 70 25.76 -7.38 -1.88
N SER A 71 24.51 -7.71 -2.22
CA SER A 71 23.97 -9.03 -2.63
C SER A 71 22.48 -8.94 -3.05
N ALA A 72 21.95 -7.77 -3.44
CA ALA A 72 20.57 -7.62 -3.93
C ALA A 72 20.48 -7.77 -5.47
N SER A 73 21.19 -8.76 -6.04
CA SER A 73 21.29 -8.97 -7.50
C SER A 73 20.04 -9.59 -8.14
N SER A 74 18.94 -9.77 -7.40
CA SER A 74 17.66 -10.20 -7.96
C SER A 74 16.56 -9.17 -7.66
N ASP A 75 15.80 -8.77 -8.69
CA ASP A 75 14.65 -7.85 -8.63
C ASP A 75 13.64 -8.25 -7.51
N ASP A 76 13.51 -9.55 -7.25
CA ASP A 76 12.60 -10.13 -6.25
C ASP A 76 12.83 -9.70 -4.79
N ASN A 77 14.06 -9.31 -4.43
CA ASN A 77 14.40 -8.97 -3.04
C ASN A 77 14.26 -7.47 -2.75
N GLN A 78 13.76 -6.69 -3.71
CA GLN A 78 13.49 -5.26 -3.52
C GLN A 78 12.25 -5.03 -2.68
N VAL A 79 12.32 -4.03 -1.80
CA VAL A 79 11.19 -3.60 -0.95
C VAL A 79 10.10 -2.99 -1.83
N ALA A 80 8.90 -3.56 -1.77
CA ALA A 80 7.67 -3.03 -2.36
C ALA A 80 6.89 -2.17 -1.36
N HIS A 81 6.72 -2.67 -0.13
CA HIS A 81 6.08 -1.97 0.97
C HIS A 81 6.95 -2.07 2.22
N CYS A 82 7.12 -0.97 2.95
CA CYS A 82 7.75 -0.98 4.25
C CYS A 82 7.14 0.12 5.12
N PHE A 83 6.66 -0.27 6.29
CA PHE A 83 5.95 0.60 7.22
C PHE A 83 6.13 0.08 8.64
N THR A 84 5.91 0.96 9.61
CA THR A 84 5.86 0.63 11.03
C THR A 84 4.42 0.35 11.45
N CYS A 85 4.24 -0.58 12.39
CA CYS A 85 2.97 -0.88 13.02
C CYS A 85 3.20 -1.51 14.39
N ASN A 86 2.16 -1.66 15.19
CA ASN A 86 2.22 -2.46 16.39
C ASN A 86 1.95 -3.93 16.07
N ASP A 87 2.50 -4.83 16.86
CA ASP A 87 2.37 -6.28 16.68
C ASP A 87 0.91 -6.76 16.69
N HIS A 88 0.03 -6.08 17.43
CA HIS A 88 -1.39 -6.41 17.50
C HIS A 88 -2.22 -5.83 16.35
N ASP A 89 -1.66 -4.91 15.56
CA ASP A 89 -2.35 -4.30 14.42
C ASP A 89 -2.70 -5.35 13.37
N ILE A 90 -3.79 -5.11 12.64
CA ILE A 90 -4.19 -5.92 11.50
C ILE A 90 -3.58 -5.32 10.24
N LEU A 91 -2.82 -6.13 9.50
CA LEU A 91 -2.34 -5.84 8.18
C LEU A 91 -3.43 -6.16 7.16
N LEU A 92 -4.12 -5.13 6.68
CA LEU A 92 -5.07 -5.23 5.59
C LEU A 92 -4.31 -5.24 4.26
N MET A 93 -4.20 -6.41 3.64
CA MET A 93 -3.51 -6.61 2.37
C MET A 93 -4.51 -6.75 1.24
N THR A 94 -4.48 -5.86 0.25
CA THR A 94 -5.36 -5.92 -0.92
C THR A 94 -4.67 -6.56 -2.10
N THR A 95 -5.45 -7.18 -2.97
CA THR A 95 -4.97 -7.85 -4.19
C THR A 95 -5.53 -7.21 -5.45
N GLN A 96 -4.86 -7.42 -6.59
CA GLN A 96 -5.31 -6.92 -7.90
C GLN A 96 -6.69 -7.44 -8.31
N LYS A 97 -7.13 -8.60 -7.81
CA LYS A 97 -8.48 -9.15 -8.04
C LYS A 97 -9.57 -8.58 -7.13
N GLY A 98 -9.24 -7.63 -6.25
CA GLY A 98 -10.23 -7.00 -5.38
C GLY A 98 -10.59 -7.84 -4.14
N ILE A 99 -9.64 -8.61 -3.62
CA ILE A 99 -9.76 -9.33 -2.34
C ILE A 99 -8.87 -8.64 -1.30
N ALA A 100 -9.39 -8.38 -0.09
CA ALA A 100 -8.57 -8.04 1.07
C ALA A 100 -8.37 -9.24 1.97
N TYR A 101 -7.19 -9.36 2.54
CA TYR A 101 -6.82 -10.32 3.58
C TYR A 101 -6.42 -9.58 4.85
N GLY A 102 -6.71 -10.17 6.00
CA GLY A 102 -6.29 -9.68 7.30
C GLY A 102 -5.30 -10.63 7.93
N LEU A 103 -4.14 -10.10 8.31
CA LEU A 103 -3.11 -10.84 9.03
C LEU A 103 -2.65 -9.97 10.20
N ARG A 104 -2.63 -10.49 11.42
CA ARG A 104 -2.06 -9.71 12.54
C ARG A 104 -0.57 -9.56 12.33
N ALA A 105 -0.01 -8.40 12.65
CA ALA A 105 1.40 -8.12 12.41
C ALA A 105 2.30 -9.17 13.09
N PHE A 106 1.97 -9.63 14.30
CA PHE A 106 2.74 -10.67 14.99
C PHE A 106 2.79 -12.04 14.27
N GLN A 107 1.79 -12.34 13.43
CA GLN A 107 1.74 -13.58 12.65
C GLN A 107 2.72 -13.56 11.48
N VAL A 108 3.24 -12.38 11.12
CA VAL A 108 4.32 -12.26 10.14
C VAL A 108 5.63 -12.76 10.77
N PRO A 109 6.32 -13.73 10.13
CA PRO A 109 7.56 -14.26 10.65
C PRO A 109 8.64 -13.21 10.84
N THR A 110 9.29 -13.26 12.00
CA THR A 110 10.42 -12.40 12.32
C THR A 110 11.64 -12.83 11.50
N ALA A 111 12.31 -11.89 10.85
CA ALA A 111 13.54 -12.16 10.11
C ALA A 111 14.50 -10.97 10.17
N SER A 112 15.79 -11.24 9.93
CA SER A 112 16.82 -10.20 9.92
C SER A 112 16.62 -9.22 8.75
N ARG A 113 17.27 -8.05 8.84
CA ARG A 113 17.24 -7.04 7.77
C ARG A 113 17.72 -7.57 6.42
N THR A 114 18.69 -8.48 6.41
CA THR A 114 19.26 -9.05 5.17
C THR A 114 18.50 -10.29 4.66
N ALA A 115 17.69 -10.94 5.49
CA ALA A 115 16.90 -12.11 5.08
C ALA A 115 15.77 -11.72 4.11
N LYS A 116 15.42 -12.60 3.16
CA LYS A 116 14.33 -12.37 2.19
C LYS A 116 12.95 -12.33 2.85
N GLY A 117 12.76 -13.07 3.94
CA GLY A 117 11.44 -13.31 4.55
C GLY A 117 10.81 -14.60 4.03
N VAL A 118 9.51 -14.78 4.29
CA VAL A 118 8.74 -15.94 3.80
C VAL A 118 7.85 -15.54 2.63
N PRO A 119 7.54 -16.44 1.68
CA PRO A 119 6.57 -16.16 0.62
C PRO A 119 5.19 -15.81 1.21
N ILE A 120 4.50 -14.81 0.68
CA ILE A 120 3.15 -14.42 1.13
C ILE A 120 2.15 -15.60 1.13
N PRO A 121 2.17 -16.53 0.15
CA PRO A 121 1.32 -17.72 0.18
C PRO A 121 1.49 -18.63 1.42
N SER A 122 2.60 -18.52 2.16
CA SER A 122 2.80 -19.30 3.38
C SER A 122 2.09 -18.72 4.61
N VAL A 123 1.68 -17.44 4.55
CA VAL A 123 0.96 -16.76 5.64
C VAL A 123 -0.47 -16.38 5.28
N LEU A 124 -0.78 -16.27 3.98
CA LEU A 124 -2.10 -15.94 3.47
C LEU A 124 -2.45 -16.84 2.28
N PRO A 125 -3.70 -17.32 2.15
CA PRO A 125 -4.16 -18.14 1.02
C PRO A 125 -4.42 -17.27 -0.23
N VAL A 126 -3.38 -16.55 -0.67
CA VAL A 126 -3.39 -15.77 -1.90
C VAL A 126 -3.18 -16.71 -3.09
N LYS A 127 -3.97 -16.54 -4.16
CA LYS A 127 -3.80 -17.33 -5.38
C LYS A 127 -2.47 -16.98 -6.04
N VAL A 128 -1.83 -17.96 -6.68
CA VAL A 128 -0.50 -17.81 -7.30
C VAL A 128 -0.46 -16.71 -8.37
N ASP A 129 -1.57 -16.47 -9.05
CA ASP A 129 -1.70 -15.46 -10.10
C ASP A 129 -2.23 -14.10 -9.58
N ASP A 130 -2.41 -13.96 -8.27
CA ASP A 130 -2.90 -12.76 -7.64
C ASP A 130 -1.77 -12.00 -6.93
N ILE A 131 -1.75 -10.69 -7.09
CA ILE A 131 -0.64 -9.83 -6.67
C ILE A 131 -1.16 -8.87 -5.60
N ILE A 132 -0.41 -8.75 -4.51
CA ILE A 132 -0.69 -7.76 -3.46
C ILE A 132 -0.43 -6.37 -4.00
N THR A 133 -1.43 -5.50 -3.88
CA THR A 133 -1.42 -4.13 -4.42
C THR A 133 -1.19 -3.08 -3.35
N SER A 134 -1.61 -3.35 -2.11
CA SER A 134 -1.43 -2.42 -0.99
C SER A 134 -1.43 -3.18 0.33
N VAL A 135 -0.76 -2.62 1.33
CA VAL A 135 -0.75 -3.12 2.70
C VAL A 135 -1.01 -1.94 3.63
N LEU A 136 -2.09 -2.00 4.41
CA LEU A 136 -2.49 -0.96 5.34
C LEU A 136 -2.50 -1.54 6.77
N PRO A 137 -1.65 -1.06 7.68
CA PRO A 137 -1.80 -1.38 9.10
C PRO A 137 -3.02 -0.66 9.69
N VAL A 138 -3.82 -1.41 10.44
CA VAL A 138 -5.06 -0.93 11.08
C VAL A 138 -5.06 -1.38 12.54
N SER A 139 -4.91 -0.42 13.46
CA SER A 139 -5.01 -0.65 14.90
C SER A 139 -6.45 -0.72 15.38
N GLU A 140 -7.32 0.12 14.82
CA GLU A 140 -8.73 0.21 15.14
C GLU A 140 -9.56 0.46 13.88
N PHE A 141 -10.79 -0.06 13.88
CA PHE A 141 -11.72 0.10 12.77
C PHE A 141 -12.75 1.18 13.08
N SER A 142 -12.34 2.44 13.00
CA SER A 142 -13.21 3.59 13.26
C SER A 142 -14.35 3.72 12.24
N GLU A 143 -15.48 4.27 12.68
CA GLU A 143 -16.60 4.65 11.80
C GLU A 143 -16.37 5.98 11.08
N SER A 144 -15.49 6.83 11.61
CA SER A 144 -15.16 8.15 11.02
C SER A 144 -14.14 8.08 9.89
N GLU A 145 -13.66 6.88 9.59
CA GLU A 145 -12.61 6.63 8.61
C GLU A 145 -13.05 5.68 7.52
N PHE A 146 -12.39 5.82 6.38
CA PHE A 146 -12.73 5.12 5.16
C PHE A 146 -11.49 4.57 4.49
N ILE A 147 -11.72 3.56 3.67
CA ILE A 147 -10.77 3.11 2.66
C ILE A 147 -11.26 3.57 1.30
N VAL A 148 -10.38 4.22 0.57
CA VAL A 148 -10.56 4.56 -0.85
C VAL A 148 -9.83 3.53 -1.69
N LEU A 149 -10.58 2.90 -2.60
CA LEU A 149 -10.09 1.90 -3.52
C LEU A 149 -10.16 2.44 -4.94
N ALA A 150 -9.08 2.29 -5.71
CA ALA A 150 -9.03 2.69 -7.11
C ALA A 150 -8.44 1.60 -8.01
N THR A 151 -8.99 1.55 -9.22
CA THR A 151 -8.68 0.55 -10.25
C THR A 151 -7.90 1.17 -11.40
N GLU A 152 -7.20 0.34 -12.17
CA GLU A 152 -6.42 0.79 -13.33
C GLU A 152 -7.30 1.49 -14.38
N ASN A 153 -8.55 1.05 -14.57
CA ASN A 153 -9.48 1.63 -15.54
C ASN A 153 -10.25 2.86 -15.01
N GLY A 154 -9.92 3.39 -13.83
CA GLY A 154 -10.46 4.66 -13.34
C GLY A 154 -11.77 4.55 -12.55
N TYR A 155 -12.17 3.36 -12.11
CA TYR A 155 -13.19 3.23 -11.06
C TYR A 155 -12.57 3.50 -9.69
N ILE A 156 -13.28 4.27 -8.87
CA ILE A 156 -12.95 4.59 -7.49
C ILE A 156 -14.16 4.37 -6.58
N LYS A 157 -13.91 3.99 -5.34
CA LYS A 157 -14.95 3.94 -4.31
C LYS A 157 -14.42 4.20 -2.92
N LYS A 158 -15.32 4.60 -2.03
CA LYS A 158 -15.07 4.81 -0.61
C LYS A 158 -15.90 3.80 0.19
N THR A 159 -15.26 3.09 1.12
CA THR A 159 -15.91 2.09 1.98
C THR A 159 -15.56 2.42 3.43
N PRO A 160 -16.52 2.42 4.37
CA PRO A 160 -16.23 2.58 5.79
C PRO A 160 -15.19 1.58 6.29
N LEU A 161 -14.25 2.03 7.13
CA LEU A 161 -13.18 1.17 7.66
C LEU A 161 -13.75 0.06 8.55
N ASN A 162 -14.79 0.34 9.35
CA ASN A 162 -15.52 -0.66 10.14
C ASN A 162 -16.13 -1.82 9.32
N ALA A 163 -16.34 -1.66 8.00
CA ALA A 163 -16.77 -2.77 7.14
C ALA A 163 -15.72 -3.92 7.06
N PHE A 164 -14.48 -3.66 7.50
CA PHE A 164 -13.36 -4.59 7.51
C PHE A 164 -13.04 -5.12 8.91
N GLU A 165 -13.84 -4.83 9.93
CA GLU A 165 -13.59 -5.28 11.32
C GLU A 165 -13.43 -6.81 11.44
N LYS A 166 -14.21 -7.56 10.66
CA LYS A 166 -14.17 -9.05 10.62
C LYS A 166 -13.20 -9.59 9.57
N LEU A 167 -12.23 -8.80 9.13
CA LEU A 167 -11.24 -9.22 8.14
C LEU A 167 -10.29 -10.28 8.74
N THR A 168 -10.14 -11.40 8.03
CA THR A 168 -9.32 -12.54 8.45
C THR A 168 -8.45 -13.01 7.29
N SER A 169 -7.61 -14.02 7.53
CA SER A 169 -6.79 -14.67 6.51
C SER A 169 -7.60 -15.38 5.42
N ARG A 170 -8.90 -15.67 5.63
CA ARG A 170 -9.77 -16.23 4.57
C ARG A 170 -10.02 -15.24 3.42
N GLY A 171 -9.88 -13.95 3.71
CA GLY A 171 -10.10 -12.87 2.78
C GLY A 171 -11.57 -12.52 2.55
N LEU A 172 -11.80 -11.32 2.02
CA LEU A 172 -13.10 -10.75 1.73
C LEU A 172 -13.07 -10.08 0.35
N ILE A 173 -14.18 -10.14 -0.39
CA ILE A 173 -14.32 -9.38 -1.63
C ILE A 173 -14.56 -7.92 -1.28
N ILE A 174 -13.69 -7.05 -1.78
CA ILE A 174 -13.66 -5.62 -1.47
C ILE A 174 -13.92 -4.73 -2.67
N ALA A 175 -14.02 -5.29 -3.87
CA ALA A 175 -14.42 -4.58 -5.08
C ALA A 175 -14.97 -5.57 -6.11
N SER A 176 -16.03 -5.18 -6.81
CA SER A 176 -16.44 -5.87 -8.04
C SER A 176 -15.72 -5.23 -9.23
N LEU A 177 -14.83 -5.99 -9.87
CA LEU A 177 -14.04 -5.52 -11.00
C LEU A 177 -14.70 -5.89 -12.33
N GLY A 178 -14.54 -5.02 -13.34
CA GLY A 178 -14.92 -5.36 -14.71
C GLY A 178 -13.84 -6.20 -15.40
N ASP A 179 -14.17 -6.76 -16.56
CA ASP A 179 -13.23 -7.58 -17.33
C ASP A 179 -11.95 -6.81 -17.66
N GLY A 180 -10.81 -7.43 -17.36
CA GLY A 180 -9.47 -6.84 -17.58
C GLY A 180 -9.09 -5.70 -16.64
N ASP A 181 -9.98 -5.28 -15.72
CA ASP A 181 -9.68 -4.26 -14.71
C ASP A 181 -8.93 -4.86 -13.52
N ARG A 182 -8.13 -4.02 -12.84
CA ARG A 182 -7.31 -4.44 -11.71
C ARG A 182 -7.40 -3.40 -10.61
N LEU A 183 -7.64 -3.85 -9.38
CA LEU A 183 -7.42 -2.99 -8.22
C LEU A 183 -5.93 -2.65 -8.14
N LYS A 184 -5.59 -1.39 -7.84
CA LYS A 184 -4.19 -0.95 -7.81
C LYS A 184 -3.86 -0.14 -6.56
N TRP A 185 -4.82 0.62 -6.04
CA TRP A 185 -4.61 1.48 -4.88
C TRP A 185 -5.69 1.26 -3.82
N CYS A 186 -5.24 1.31 -2.57
CA CYS A 186 -6.05 1.21 -1.37
C CYS A 186 -5.42 2.13 -0.32
N GLU A 187 -6.10 3.22 0.02
CA GLU A 187 -5.60 4.28 0.90
C GLU A 187 -6.63 4.63 1.98
N ARG A 188 -6.16 4.99 3.17
CA ARG A 188 -7.02 5.42 4.30
C ARG A 188 -7.29 6.91 4.24
N CYS A 189 -8.56 7.30 4.39
CA CYS A 189 -8.96 8.70 4.38
C CYS A 189 -10.06 9.00 5.40
N THR A 190 -10.24 10.29 5.69
CA THR A 190 -11.44 10.86 6.32
C THR A 190 -12.27 11.59 5.27
N ASP A 191 -13.42 12.17 5.65
CA ASP A 191 -14.23 13.02 4.78
C ASP A 191 -13.64 14.42 4.53
N LYS A 192 -12.59 14.79 5.28
CA LYS A 192 -11.91 16.08 5.16
C LYS A 192 -10.71 16.05 4.22
N ASP A 193 -10.29 14.86 3.83
CA ASP A 193 -9.15 14.66 2.94
C ASP A 193 -9.56 14.92 1.48
N ASP A 194 -8.56 15.15 0.64
CA ASP A 194 -8.69 15.21 -0.81
C ASP A 194 -8.09 13.97 -1.47
N ILE A 195 -8.63 13.61 -2.63
CA ILE A 195 -8.10 12.55 -3.48
C ILE A 195 -7.41 13.19 -4.67
N LEU A 196 -6.14 12.87 -4.88
CA LEU A 196 -5.38 13.21 -6.08
C LEU A 196 -5.21 11.95 -6.94
N ILE A 197 -5.55 12.05 -8.22
CA ILE A 197 -5.42 10.95 -9.18
C ILE A 197 -4.66 11.43 -10.40
N GLY A 198 -3.69 10.64 -10.84
CA GLY A 198 -2.94 10.84 -12.08
C GLY A 198 -3.27 9.77 -13.12
N SER A 199 -3.32 10.16 -14.40
CA SER A 199 -3.42 9.23 -15.53
C SER A 199 -2.07 9.00 -16.22
N LYS A 200 -1.94 7.89 -16.93
CA LYS A 200 -0.75 7.55 -17.70
C LYS A 200 -0.47 8.56 -18.80
N HIS A 201 -1.50 9.23 -19.35
CA HIS A 201 -1.33 10.33 -20.31
C HIS A 201 -1.09 11.71 -19.67
N GLY A 202 -0.66 11.76 -18.40
CA GLY A 202 -0.20 13.02 -17.79
C GLY A 202 -1.32 13.98 -17.41
N ARG A 203 -2.55 13.48 -17.24
CA ARG A 203 -3.65 14.23 -16.65
C ARG A 203 -3.70 13.99 -15.14
N ALA A 204 -4.23 14.95 -14.40
CA ALA A 204 -4.54 14.74 -12.99
C ALA A 204 -5.85 15.42 -12.59
N THR A 205 -6.54 14.85 -11.63
CA THR A 205 -7.69 15.50 -10.98
C THR A 205 -7.52 15.44 -9.47
N ARG A 206 -8.03 16.46 -8.79
CA ARG A 206 -8.14 16.53 -7.34
C ARG A 206 -9.59 16.78 -6.98
N PHE A 207 -10.14 16.05 -6.02
CA PHE A 207 -11.48 16.32 -5.50
C PHE A 207 -11.59 15.83 -4.05
N GLU A 208 -12.49 16.46 -3.30
CA GLU A 208 -12.75 16.11 -1.89
C GLU A 208 -13.28 14.67 -1.78
N THR A 209 -12.77 13.93 -0.79
CA THR A 209 -13.26 12.60 -0.42
C THR A 209 -14.77 12.59 -0.11
N SER A 210 -15.31 13.69 0.42
CA SER A 210 -16.73 13.93 0.67
C SER A 210 -17.61 13.74 -0.59
N LYS A 211 -17.06 13.96 -1.80
CA LYS A 211 -17.78 13.76 -3.08
C LYS A 211 -17.97 12.29 -3.46
N LEU A 212 -17.33 11.37 -2.74
CA LEU A 212 -17.60 9.94 -2.84
C LEU A 212 -18.55 9.54 -1.72
N ARG A 213 -19.75 9.07 -2.07
CA ARG A 213 -20.61 8.42 -1.08
C ARG A 213 -19.94 7.13 -0.57
N PRO A 214 -19.95 6.86 0.75
CA PRO A 214 -19.59 5.55 1.26
C PRO A 214 -20.49 4.47 0.66
N THR A 215 -19.91 3.33 0.27
CA THR A 215 -20.64 2.18 -0.25
C THR A 215 -20.12 0.89 0.36
N GLY A 216 -20.89 -0.20 0.25
CA GLY A 216 -20.48 -1.51 0.74
C GLY A 216 -19.30 -2.13 -0.03
N ARG A 217 -18.68 -3.14 0.57
CA ARG A 217 -17.48 -3.82 0.05
C ARG A 217 -17.65 -4.41 -1.35
N THR A 218 -18.83 -4.93 -1.71
CA THR A 218 -19.04 -5.61 -3.00
C THR A 218 -19.36 -4.66 -4.15
N SER A 219 -19.47 -3.34 -3.91
CA SER A 219 -19.78 -2.38 -4.97
C SER A 219 -18.64 -2.26 -5.99
N ARG A 220 -18.97 -1.90 -7.23
CA ARG A 220 -18.00 -1.58 -8.30
C ARG A 220 -17.33 -0.22 -8.09
N GLY A 221 -18.06 0.74 -7.53
CA GLY A 221 -17.63 2.13 -7.45
C GLY A 221 -18.13 3.01 -8.60
N VAL A 222 -17.55 4.20 -8.71
CA VAL A 222 -17.91 5.24 -9.67
C VAL A 222 -16.68 5.70 -10.44
N ILE A 223 -16.86 6.40 -11.55
CA ILE A 223 -15.74 6.94 -12.33
C ILE A 223 -15.02 8.02 -11.53
N SER A 224 -13.70 7.93 -11.42
CA SER A 224 -12.86 8.93 -10.75
C SER A 224 -12.57 10.13 -11.64
N MET A 225 -12.11 9.85 -12.86
CA MET A 225 -11.85 10.81 -13.93
C MET A 225 -12.22 10.20 -15.27
N LYS A 226 -12.61 11.04 -16.23
CA LYS A 226 -12.87 10.62 -17.59
C LYS A 226 -11.54 10.38 -18.31
N LEU A 227 -11.18 9.12 -18.47
CA LEU A 227 -10.01 8.69 -19.23
C LEU A 227 -10.29 8.75 -20.74
N LYS A 228 -9.27 9.13 -21.51
CA LYS A 228 -9.31 9.02 -22.97
C LYS A 228 -9.05 7.57 -23.39
N GLU A 229 -9.36 7.25 -24.63
CA GLU A 229 -9.03 5.95 -25.20
C GLU A 229 -7.53 5.62 -25.02
N GLY A 230 -7.25 4.40 -24.56
CA GLY A 230 -5.90 3.93 -24.23
C GLY A 230 -5.31 4.47 -22.92
N ASP A 231 -5.94 5.44 -22.26
CA ASP A 231 -5.47 5.99 -20.99
C ASP A 231 -5.91 5.11 -19.81
N LYS A 232 -5.11 5.13 -18.75
CA LYS A 232 -5.29 4.36 -17.52
C LYS A 232 -4.85 5.20 -16.33
N LEU A 233 -5.28 4.87 -15.13
CA LEU A 233 -4.70 5.49 -13.94
C LEU A 233 -3.22 5.11 -13.83
N ALA A 234 -2.41 6.10 -13.47
CA ALA A 234 -0.99 5.94 -13.16
C ALA A 234 -0.75 5.94 -11.65
N ASP A 235 -1.53 6.73 -10.89
CA ASP A 235 -1.40 6.78 -9.44
C ASP A 235 -2.66 7.35 -8.76
N MET A 236 -2.80 7.06 -7.47
CA MET A 236 -3.77 7.68 -6.56
C MET A 236 -3.08 7.99 -5.23
N SER A 237 -3.36 9.15 -4.65
CA SER A 237 -2.88 9.52 -3.33
C SER A 237 -3.93 10.33 -2.55
N ILE A 238 -3.88 10.24 -1.23
CA ILE A 238 -4.74 11.02 -0.33
C ILE A 238 -3.94 12.23 0.16
N LEU A 239 -4.44 13.42 -0.17
CA LEU A 239 -3.96 14.69 0.37
C LEU A 239 -4.70 14.90 1.69
N LYS A 240 -3.97 14.89 2.81
CA LYS A 240 -4.58 15.10 4.12
C LYS A 240 -4.99 16.56 4.29
N GLU A 241 -5.98 16.80 5.15
CA GLU A 241 -6.47 18.16 5.45
C GLU A 241 -5.30 19.11 5.81
N LYS A 242 -5.30 20.33 5.26
CA LYS A 242 -4.23 21.32 5.53
C LYS A 242 -4.09 21.54 7.04
N GLY A 243 -2.89 21.34 7.57
CA GLY A 243 -2.59 21.43 9.01
C GLY A 243 -2.47 20.08 9.73
N SER A 244 -2.79 18.96 9.06
CA SER A 244 -2.50 17.61 9.56
C SER A 244 -1.14 17.05 9.11
N SER A 245 -0.52 17.68 8.12
CA SER A 245 0.88 17.45 7.72
C SER A 245 1.83 17.95 8.81
N LYS A 246 3.01 17.33 8.98
CA LYS A 246 4.05 17.80 9.91
C LYS A 246 4.27 19.31 9.71
N GLU A 247 4.15 20.11 10.77
CA GLU A 247 4.32 21.57 10.72
C GLU A 247 5.62 21.93 9.97
N GLY A 248 5.51 22.80 8.96
CA GLY A 248 6.65 23.23 8.15
C GLY A 248 7.03 22.33 6.96
N SER A 249 6.35 21.19 6.75
CA SER A 249 6.61 20.35 5.57
C SER A 249 5.75 20.78 4.37
N SER A 250 6.43 21.10 3.25
CA SER A 250 5.75 21.37 1.98
C SER A 250 5.47 20.05 1.25
N GLU A 251 4.22 19.83 0.88
CA GLU A 251 3.80 18.68 0.09
C GLU A 251 3.92 18.97 -1.41
N TYR A 252 4.46 18.02 -2.15
CA TYR A 252 4.60 18.09 -3.60
C TYR A 252 4.01 16.84 -4.25
N VAL A 253 3.54 17.00 -5.48
CA VAL A 253 3.28 15.88 -6.39
C VAL A 253 4.57 15.59 -7.16
N LEU A 254 5.19 14.45 -6.89
CA LEU A 254 6.27 13.91 -7.69
C LEU A 254 5.67 13.26 -8.94
N ALA A 255 5.86 13.89 -10.10
CA ALA A 255 5.49 13.33 -11.38
C ALA A 255 6.74 12.80 -12.07
N VAL A 256 6.76 11.51 -12.43
CA VAL A 256 7.87 10.90 -13.19
C VAL A 256 7.32 10.07 -14.34
N THR A 257 7.94 10.20 -15.51
CA THR A 257 7.58 9.49 -16.73
C THR A 257 8.42 8.23 -16.92
N SER A 258 7.92 7.30 -17.73
CA SER A 258 8.57 6.04 -18.07
C SER A 258 9.94 6.26 -18.75
N GLN A 259 10.15 7.39 -19.42
CA GLN A 259 11.43 7.73 -20.06
C GLN A 259 12.42 8.49 -19.17
N GLY A 260 12.17 8.59 -17.86
CA GLY A 260 13.14 9.15 -16.94
C GLY A 260 12.99 10.64 -16.61
N TYR A 261 11.98 11.31 -17.15
CA TYR A 261 11.73 12.72 -16.84
C TYR A 261 10.89 12.85 -15.59
N GLY A 262 11.26 13.76 -14.69
CA GLY A 262 10.48 14.01 -13.51
C GLY A 262 10.64 15.41 -12.94
N LYS A 263 9.68 15.76 -12.10
CA LYS A 263 9.62 17.05 -11.42
C LYS A 263 8.77 16.94 -10.15
N ARG A 264 8.98 17.88 -9.23
CA ARG A 264 8.05 18.17 -8.15
C ARG A 264 7.09 19.27 -8.61
N VAL A 265 5.82 19.14 -8.29
CA VAL A 265 4.81 20.17 -8.54
C VAL A 265 4.14 20.48 -7.22
N SER A 266 3.96 21.76 -6.88
CA SER A 266 3.22 22.11 -5.67
C SER A 266 1.81 21.53 -5.71
N THR A 267 1.33 20.96 -4.60
CA THR A 267 -0.04 20.44 -4.49
C THR A 267 -1.09 21.52 -4.70
N ASP A 268 -0.77 22.79 -4.44
CA ASP A 268 -1.64 23.95 -4.69
C ASP A 268 -1.88 24.23 -6.18
N GLU A 269 -1.01 23.74 -7.08
CA GLU A 269 -1.27 23.84 -8.52
C GLU A 269 -2.42 22.93 -8.98
N PHE A 270 -2.78 21.93 -8.18
CA PHE A 270 -3.93 21.05 -8.40
C PHE A 270 -5.09 21.56 -7.56
N ARG A 271 -5.88 22.48 -8.11
CA ARG A 271 -7.11 22.95 -7.49
C ARG A 271 -8.15 21.83 -7.46
N ALA A 272 -8.96 21.77 -6.41
CA ALA A 272 -10.08 20.85 -6.33
C ALA A 272 -11.07 21.09 -7.48
N GLN A 273 -11.59 20.00 -8.06
CA GLN A 273 -12.52 20.00 -9.19
C GLN A 273 -13.68 19.04 -8.90
N THR A 274 -14.70 19.07 -9.77
CA THR A 274 -15.75 18.05 -9.74
C THR A 274 -15.18 16.69 -10.19
N ARG A 275 -15.48 15.64 -9.41
CA ARG A 275 -15.16 14.24 -9.76
C ARG A 275 -15.75 13.86 -11.12
N GLY A 276 -15.02 13.05 -11.89
CA GLY A 276 -15.46 12.53 -13.19
C GLY A 276 -15.10 13.41 -14.38
N GLY A 277 -14.44 14.56 -14.15
CA GLY A 277 -13.87 15.38 -15.22
C GLY A 277 -12.63 14.75 -15.87
N VAL A 278 -12.12 15.38 -16.93
CA VAL A 278 -10.89 14.96 -17.64
C VAL A 278 -9.58 15.38 -16.92
N GLY A 279 -9.70 16.02 -15.75
CA GLY A 279 -8.59 16.59 -15.01
C GLY A 279 -7.93 17.78 -15.70
N VAL A 280 -6.71 18.12 -15.29
CA VAL A 280 -5.81 19.13 -15.86
C VAL A 280 -4.51 18.47 -16.32
N ILE A 281 -3.70 19.17 -17.12
CA ILE A 281 -2.33 18.71 -17.41
C ILE A 281 -1.55 18.70 -16.10
N ALA A 282 -0.88 17.59 -15.80
CA ALA A 282 0.04 17.41 -14.69
C ALA A 282 1.49 17.28 -15.15
N THR A 283 1.70 16.74 -16.36
CA THR A 283 3.00 16.74 -17.02
C THR A 283 2.86 16.74 -18.54
N LYS A 284 3.79 17.42 -19.22
CA LYS A 284 3.91 17.38 -20.68
C LYS A 284 5.04 16.44 -21.09
N PHE A 285 4.72 15.48 -21.94
CA PHE A 285 5.74 14.66 -22.59
C PHE A 285 6.52 15.46 -23.62
N LYS A 286 7.78 15.08 -23.87
CA LYS A 286 8.53 15.66 -25.00
C LYS A 286 7.87 15.25 -26.31
N PRO A 287 7.78 16.14 -27.32
CA PRO A 287 7.24 15.78 -28.63
C PRO A 287 7.97 14.59 -29.29
N THR A 288 9.24 14.40 -28.97
CA THR A 288 10.08 13.31 -29.48
C THR A 288 9.95 12.00 -28.69
N ALA A 289 9.35 12.03 -27.50
CA ALA A 289 9.22 10.89 -26.61
C ALA A 289 8.00 10.03 -26.99
N LYS A 290 8.18 9.16 -27.99
CA LYS A 290 7.15 8.19 -28.40
C LYS A 290 6.92 7.16 -27.29
N ASN A 291 5.65 6.80 -27.04
CA ASN A 291 5.24 5.82 -26.02
C ASN A 291 5.67 6.15 -24.57
N ASP A 292 5.94 7.42 -24.26
CA ASP A 292 6.13 7.83 -22.87
C ASP A 292 4.79 7.89 -22.13
N PHE A 293 4.82 7.53 -20.85
CA PHE A 293 3.66 7.58 -19.97
C PHE A 293 4.09 7.95 -18.55
N VAL A 294 3.17 8.44 -17.74
CA VAL A 294 3.44 8.68 -16.32
C VAL A 294 3.59 7.35 -15.58
N SER A 295 4.75 7.14 -14.97
CA SER A 295 5.03 5.97 -14.12
C SER A 295 4.69 6.23 -12.64
N CYS A 296 4.66 7.49 -12.19
CA CYS A 296 4.37 7.86 -10.81
C CYS A 296 3.77 9.27 -10.76
N MET A 297 2.77 9.45 -9.89
CA MET A 297 2.20 10.76 -9.57
C MET A 297 1.77 10.77 -8.10
N ARG A 298 2.75 10.78 -7.21
CA ARG A 298 2.56 10.57 -5.78
C ARG A 298 2.86 11.81 -4.96
N ILE A 299 2.20 11.94 -3.82
CA ILE A 299 2.52 12.96 -2.81
C ILE A 299 3.84 12.61 -2.12
N VAL A 300 4.73 13.58 -2.05
CA VAL A 300 6.05 13.49 -1.41
C VAL A 300 6.33 14.77 -0.63
N HIS A 301 7.22 14.67 0.36
CA HIS A 301 7.77 15.77 1.13
C HIS A 301 9.23 16.01 0.73
N GLU A 302 9.78 17.18 1.01
CA GLU A 302 11.15 17.51 0.58
C GLU A 302 12.22 16.56 1.14
N GLU A 303 12.03 16.10 2.37
CA GLU A 303 12.97 15.20 3.06
C GLU A 303 12.78 13.73 2.68
N ASP A 304 11.75 13.40 1.89
CA ASP A 304 11.58 12.05 1.39
C ASP A 304 12.73 11.67 0.45
N GLU A 305 12.98 10.37 0.37
CA GLU A 305 13.79 9.78 -0.68
C GLU A 305 12.95 8.77 -1.45
N VAL A 306 13.28 8.58 -2.72
CA VAL A 306 12.58 7.64 -3.59
C VAL A 306 13.57 6.65 -4.20
N LEU A 307 13.10 5.42 -4.38
CA LEU A 307 13.75 4.41 -5.21
C LEU A 307 13.06 4.40 -6.57
N VAL A 308 13.81 4.71 -7.61
CA VAL A 308 13.39 4.64 -9.00
C VAL A 308 13.89 3.31 -9.56
N ASN A 309 12.99 2.45 -10.02
CA ASN A 309 13.32 1.16 -10.61
C ASN A 309 12.95 1.15 -12.10
N THR A 310 13.84 0.58 -12.92
CA THR A 310 13.56 0.36 -14.34
C THR A 310 13.02 -1.04 -14.60
N SER A 311 12.53 -1.28 -15.82
CA SER A 311 12.06 -2.59 -16.28
C SER A 311 13.18 -3.63 -16.36
N LYS A 312 14.43 -3.18 -16.50
CA LYS A 312 15.63 -4.03 -16.48
C LYS A 312 16.27 -4.16 -15.09
N GLY A 313 15.60 -3.70 -14.04
CA GLY A 313 16.06 -3.83 -12.65
C GLY A 313 17.15 -2.84 -12.24
N VAL A 314 17.34 -1.73 -12.98
CA VAL A 314 18.27 -0.67 -12.56
C VAL A 314 17.62 0.19 -11.48
N LEU A 315 18.20 0.16 -10.29
CA LEU A 315 17.72 0.91 -9.13
C LEU A 315 18.56 2.17 -8.87
N VAL A 316 17.87 3.30 -8.69
CA VAL A 316 18.49 4.56 -8.26
C VAL A 316 17.74 5.13 -7.06
N ARG A 317 18.47 5.43 -5.98
CA ARG A 317 17.95 6.17 -4.83
C ARG A 317 18.17 7.67 -5.07
N GLN A 318 17.11 8.46 -4.94
CA GLN A 318 17.12 9.89 -5.22
C GLN A 318 16.45 10.65 -4.07
N ARG A 319 17.08 11.72 -3.58
CA ARG A 319 16.44 12.64 -2.64
C ARG A 319 15.39 13.46 -3.37
N VAL A 320 14.20 13.59 -2.78
CA VAL A 320 13.09 14.32 -3.38
C VAL A 320 13.43 15.80 -3.57
N LYS A 321 14.08 16.44 -2.58
CA LYS A 321 14.53 17.84 -2.69
C LYS A 321 15.47 18.14 -3.87
N ASP A 322 16.26 17.17 -4.31
CA ASP A 322 17.20 17.32 -5.43
C ASP A 322 16.48 17.29 -6.79
N ILE A 323 15.20 16.85 -6.83
CA ILE A 323 14.37 16.92 -8.03
C ILE A 323 13.76 18.33 -8.10
N PRO A 324 13.93 19.10 -9.19
CA PRO A 324 13.43 20.47 -9.28
C PRO A 324 11.91 20.59 -9.16
N THR A 325 11.48 21.65 -8.48
CA THR A 325 10.09 22.10 -8.49
C THR A 325 9.81 22.87 -9.77
N GLN A 326 8.78 22.47 -10.51
CA GLN A 326 8.38 23.08 -11.78
C GLN A 326 6.86 23.04 -11.92
N GLY A 327 6.32 23.96 -12.72
CA GLY A 327 4.88 24.01 -12.98
C GLY A 327 4.32 22.77 -13.69
N ARG A 328 3.02 22.53 -13.54
CA ARG A 328 2.30 21.38 -14.13
C ARG A 328 2.58 21.16 -15.62
N THR A 329 2.70 22.23 -16.40
CA THR A 329 2.86 22.16 -17.86
C THR A 329 4.30 21.92 -18.32
N ALA A 330 5.27 21.92 -17.41
CA ALA A 330 6.66 21.57 -17.74
C ALA A 330 6.82 20.06 -17.98
N THR A 331 7.91 19.67 -18.62
CA THR A 331 8.28 18.24 -18.78
C THR A 331 9.00 17.69 -17.56
N GLY A 332 9.79 18.51 -16.86
CA GLY A 332 10.72 18.04 -15.85
C GLY A 332 12.14 17.83 -16.36
N VAL A 333 13.01 17.37 -15.48
CA VAL A 333 14.42 17.07 -15.75
C VAL A 333 14.64 15.56 -15.77
N ILE A 334 15.80 15.11 -16.23
CA ILE A 334 16.15 13.69 -16.16
C ILE A 334 16.42 13.32 -14.70
N VAL A 335 15.53 12.52 -14.11
CA VAL A 335 15.70 11.92 -12.78
C VAL A 335 16.54 10.65 -12.88
N GLN A 336 16.32 9.86 -13.92
CA GLN A 336 17.13 8.67 -14.22
C GLN A 336 17.25 8.49 -15.72
N LYS A 337 18.46 8.26 -16.22
CA LYS A 337 18.66 7.87 -17.62
C LYS A 337 18.23 6.42 -17.81
N VAL A 338 17.47 6.17 -18.88
CA VAL A 338 17.03 4.83 -19.27
C VAL A 338 17.50 4.50 -20.68
N ASP A 339 17.81 3.23 -20.93
CA ASP A 339 18.18 2.74 -22.25
C ASP A 339 16.92 2.48 -23.10
N LEU A 340 16.37 3.54 -23.68
CA LEU A 340 15.17 3.47 -24.51
C LEU A 340 15.37 2.58 -25.76
N LYS A 341 16.59 2.53 -26.32
CA LYS A 341 16.87 1.72 -27.51
C LYS A 341 16.82 0.23 -27.18
N GLY A 342 17.29 -0.15 -26.00
CA GLY A 342 17.16 -1.50 -25.49
C GLY A 342 15.80 -1.80 -24.85
N GLY A 343 14.80 -0.92 -24.97
CA GLY A 343 13.45 -1.13 -24.42
C GLY A 343 13.34 -0.97 -22.91
N ASP A 344 14.30 -0.31 -22.25
CA ASP A 344 14.21 -0.02 -20.82
C ASP A 344 13.33 1.21 -20.54
N PHE A 345 12.60 1.17 -19.43
CA PHE A 345 11.75 2.26 -18.96
C PHE A 345 11.63 2.23 -17.44
N ILE A 346 11.32 3.36 -16.81
CA ILE A 346 10.95 3.39 -15.39
C ILE A 346 9.66 2.60 -15.21
N SER A 347 9.76 1.49 -14.47
CA SER A 347 8.65 0.60 -14.19
C SER A 347 7.86 1.05 -12.98
N SER A 348 8.52 1.72 -12.03
CA SER A 348 7.95 1.98 -10.70
C SER A 348 8.84 2.86 -9.85
N ILE A 349 8.20 3.59 -8.93
CA ILE A 349 8.84 4.47 -7.96
C ILE A 349 8.22 4.21 -6.60
N SER A 350 9.06 4.02 -5.59
CA SER A 350 8.65 3.77 -4.21
C SER A 350 9.28 4.80 -3.28
N LEU A 351 8.53 5.25 -2.27
CA LEU A 351 9.10 6.01 -1.17
C LEU A 351 10.06 5.11 -0.37
N VAL A 352 11.23 5.66 -0.06
CA VAL A 352 12.12 5.06 0.92
C VAL A 352 11.54 5.35 2.29
N PRO A 353 11.28 4.34 3.12
CA PRO A 353 10.84 4.55 4.49
C PRO A 353 11.84 5.45 5.23
N GLN A 354 11.36 6.57 5.74
CA GLN A 354 12.15 7.39 6.66
C GLN A 354 12.31 6.58 7.96
N TYR A 355 13.56 6.41 8.38
CA TYR A 355 13.83 5.90 9.72
C TYR A 355 13.56 7.05 10.69
N GLU A 356 12.50 6.97 11.49
CA GLU A 356 12.27 7.92 12.59
C GLU A 356 13.26 7.64 13.72
N GLY A 357 14.51 8.07 13.50
CA GLY A 357 15.54 8.24 14.52
C GLY A 357 16.06 9.67 14.49
N GLN A 358 15.15 10.64 14.36
CA GLN A 358 15.44 12.08 14.45
C GLN A 358 15.06 12.61 15.82
#